data_AF-A0A6I1N270-F1
#
_entry.id   AF-A0A6I1N270-F1
#
_cell.length_a   1.000
_cell.length_b   1.000
_cell.length_c   1.000
_cell.angle_alpha   90.00
_cell.angle_beta   90.00
_cell.angle_gamma   90.00
#
_symmetry.space_group_name_H-M   'P 1'
#
loop_
_entity.id
_entity.type
_entity.pdbx_description
1 polymer ?
#
loop_
_entity_poly.entity_id
_entity_poly.type
_entity_poly.pdbx_seq_one_letter_code
_entity_poly.pdbx_strand_id
1 'polypeptide(L)'
;MPLHQYGVLKGRPINRQLGSNQNAHYQVHVIDDTTDYRIAVNVKSQLAPSEVEYLVDAHFQHPVLAQLEALPVGWSQLASKPGGPALDFIRSNLFDPRKMAPLPLSINGPDNDLNEKIDQHIQRALSDENAVLYAFGERWGPEAGKKDKIFGFLPGNGVHDIHMNQANAANFKQDDGVYQDGALLLHFPDQNQWVGIFLKFQSQTWHSDDQTGHRIEGGVSGPPSDNPNPPNPFEPGTTPTPEAPDGAVRIVAALVNPVKSPEIETVTLLNATAQTVDLAGWKLLDRDKNAMPLQGAIAAGEALRVTLVPPVVLPNKGGIITLLNADGLRVDGVSYTKAQASNPGYSVTF
;
A
#
# COMPACT_ATOMS: atom_id res chain seq x y z
N MET A 1 12.70 14.93 -6.88
CA MET A 1 12.61 15.27 -5.43
C MET A 1 11.36 14.58 -4.93
N PRO A 2 11.27 14.15 -3.66
CA PRO A 2 10.03 13.60 -3.12
C PRO A 2 8.84 14.53 -3.43
N LEU A 3 7.65 13.97 -3.55
CA LEU A 3 6.46 14.69 -4.00
C LEU A 3 6.21 15.93 -3.14
N HIS A 4 6.01 17.08 -3.79
CA HIS A 4 5.89 18.37 -3.10
C HIS A 4 4.47 18.63 -2.60
N GLN A 5 3.47 18.21 -3.38
CA GLN A 5 2.06 18.35 -3.04
C GLN A 5 1.39 16.98 -2.88
N TYR A 6 1.96 16.13 -2.03
CA TYR A 6 1.35 14.84 -1.72
C TYR A 6 0.03 14.99 -0.95
N GLY A 7 -0.96 14.19 -1.33
CA GLY A 7 -2.22 14.14 -0.62
C GLY A 7 -3.24 13.22 -1.28
N VAL A 8 -4.51 13.47 -0.96
CA VAL A 8 -5.64 12.69 -1.49
C VAL A 8 -6.75 13.62 -1.96
N LEU A 9 -7.27 13.34 -3.16
CA LEU A 9 -8.52 13.91 -3.64
C LEU A 9 -9.67 12.97 -3.29
N LYS A 10 -10.64 13.43 -2.49
CA LYS A 10 -11.91 12.76 -2.24
C LYS A 10 -13.00 13.42 -3.08
N GLY A 11 -13.64 12.69 -4.00
CA GLY A 11 -14.68 13.28 -4.86
C GLY A 11 -15.46 12.24 -5.65
N ARG A 12 -16.36 12.71 -6.52
CA ARG A 12 -17.20 11.84 -7.35
C ARG A 12 -16.66 11.78 -8.78
N PRO A 13 -16.43 10.58 -9.36
CA PRO A 13 -16.11 10.48 -10.78
C PRO A 13 -17.36 10.84 -11.60
N ILE A 14 -17.18 11.58 -12.70
CA ILE A 14 -18.28 12.00 -13.60
C ILE A 14 -18.02 11.71 -15.07
N ASN A 15 -16.76 11.47 -15.44
CA ASN A 15 -16.38 11.08 -16.79
C ASN A 15 -15.05 10.33 -16.75
N ARG A 16 -14.72 9.59 -17.82
CA ARG A 16 -13.45 8.89 -17.95
C ARG A 16 -12.98 8.85 -19.39
N GLN A 17 -11.67 8.74 -19.58
CA GLN A 17 -11.06 8.48 -20.87
C GLN A 17 -9.94 7.44 -20.72
N LEU A 18 -9.97 6.41 -21.57
CA LEU A 18 -8.95 5.36 -21.59
C LEU A 18 -7.58 5.93 -21.96
N GLY A 19 -6.54 5.33 -21.39
CA GLY A 19 -5.17 5.52 -21.86
C GLY A 19 -4.99 4.93 -23.26
N SER A 20 -4.08 5.51 -24.02
CA SER A 20 -3.72 5.07 -25.37
C SER A 20 -2.20 5.09 -25.56
N ASN A 21 -1.70 4.60 -26.70
CA ASN A 21 -0.27 4.69 -27.01
C ASN A 21 0.25 6.15 -27.11
N GLN A 22 -0.63 7.13 -27.33
CA GLN A 22 -0.28 8.55 -27.36
C GLN A 22 -0.40 9.23 -26.00
N ASN A 23 -1.21 8.66 -25.08
CA ASN A 23 -1.37 9.14 -23.72
C ASN A 23 -1.45 7.94 -22.77
N ALA A 24 -0.32 7.61 -22.15
CA ALA A 24 -0.13 6.45 -21.28
C ALA A 24 -0.91 6.52 -19.94
N HIS A 25 -1.88 7.42 -19.82
CA HIS A 25 -2.63 7.65 -18.59
C HIS A 25 -4.10 7.34 -18.79
N TYR A 26 -4.67 6.55 -17.90
CA TYR A 26 -6.11 6.45 -17.72
C TYR A 26 -6.58 7.71 -16.98
N GLN A 27 -7.57 8.41 -17.53
CA GLN A 27 -8.01 9.71 -17.04
C GLN A 27 -9.42 9.62 -16.46
N VAL A 28 -9.65 10.23 -15.30
CA VAL A 28 -11.00 10.39 -14.74
C VAL A 28 -11.25 11.85 -14.42
N HIS A 29 -12.42 12.33 -14.81
CA HIS A 29 -12.93 13.63 -14.41
C HIS A 29 -13.64 13.43 -13.07
N VAL A 30 -13.13 14.09 -12.04
CA VAL A 30 -13.65 14.02 -10.68
C VAL A 30 -14.12 15.41 -10.28
N ILE A 31 -15.25 15.49 -9.60
CA ILE A 31 -15.72 16.74 -9.00
C ILE A 31 -15.79 16.60 -7.48
N ASP A 32 -15.48 17.70 -6.78
CA ASP A 32 -16.01 17.93 -5.45
C ASP A 32 -17.30 18.78 -5.54
N ASP A 33 -17.71 19.48 -4.49
CA ASP A 33 -18.91 20.33 -4.50
C ASP A 33 -18.80 21.58 -5.39
N THR A 34 -17.58 22.01 -5.73
CA THR A 34 -17.30 23.32 -6.33
C THR A 34 -16.24 23.32 -7.43
N THR A 35 -15.43 22.26 -7.49
CA THR A 35 -14.17 22.23 -8.25
C THR A 35 -14.08 20.95 -9.06
N ASP A 36 -13.69 21.12 -10.32
CA ASP A 36 -13.32 20.05 -11.22
C ASP A 36 -11.84 19.67 -11.07
N TYR A 37 -11.59 18.37 -11.17
CA TYR A 37 -10.27 17.77 -11.14
C TYR A 37 -10.16 16.73 -12.23
N ARG A 38 -8.95 16.55 -12.74
CA ARG A 38 -8.58 15.38 -13.53
C ARG A 38 -7.63 14.53 -12.70
N ILE A 39 -7.89 13.23 -12.59
CA ILE A 39 -6.88 12.29 -12.10
C ILE A 39 -6.25 11.61 -13.32
N ALA A 40 -4.92 11.46 -13.30
CA ALA A 40 -4.15 10.81 -14.34
C ALA A 40 -3.43 9.59 -13.74
N VAL A 41 -3.92 8.40 -14.03
CA VAL A 41 -3.40 7.14 -13.50
C VAL A 41 -2.43 6.56 -14.51
N ASN A 42 -1.21 6.25 -14.08
CA ASN A 42 -0.17 5.67 -14.94
C ASN A 42 -0.58 4.26 -15.35
N VAL A 43 -0.92 4.06 -16.63
CA VAL A 43 -1.24 2.72 -17.17
C VAL A 43 -0.12 2.12 -18.02
N LYS A 44 0.96 2.87 -18.24
CA LYS A 44 2.16 2.43 -18.94
C LYS A 44 3.38 3.29 -18.55
N SER A 45 4.55 2.68 -18.34
CA SER A 45 5.80 3.41 -18.07
C SER A 45 6.49 3.88 -19.36
N GLN A 46 7.37 4.88 -19.23
CA GLN A 46 8.23 5.39 -20.31
C GLN A 46 9.59 4.67 -20.38
N LEU A 47 9.99 3.92 -19.34
CA LEU A 47 11.21 3.12 -19.31
C LEU A 47 10.90 1.64 -19.55
N ALA A 48 11.90 0.86 -20.01
CA ALA A 48 11.81 -0.60 -20.02
C ALA A 48 12.31 -1.19 -18.68
N PRO A 49 11.67 -2.25 -18.13
CA PRO A 49 10.37 -2.79 -18.54
C PRO A 49 9.26 -1.75 -18.35
N SER A 50 8.44 -1.55 -19.39
CA SER A 50 7.36 -0.54 -19.36
C SER A 50 6.10 -1.05 -18.66
N GLU A 51 6.17 -2.30 -18.23
CA GLU A 51 5.14 -3.06 -17.56
C GLU A 51 4.96 -2.61 -16.10
N VAL A 52 3.70 -2.57 -15.71
CA VAL A 52 3.24 -2.28 -14.37
C VAL A 52 2.78 -3.58 -13.73
N GLU A 53 2.93 -3.65 -12.42
CA GLU A 53 2.27 -4.61 -11.58
C GLU A 53 1.07 -3.94 -10.94
N TYR A 54 0.00 -4.69 -10.79
CA TYR A 54 -1.23 -4.17 -10.23
C TYR A 54 -1.82 -5.13 -9.21
N LEU A 55 -2.53 -4.57 -8.25
CA LEU A 55 -3.45 -5.29 -7.39
C LEU A 55 -4.77 -4.53 -7.37
N VAL A 56 -5.85 -5.26 -7.63
CA VAL A 56 -7.21 -4.83 -7.33
C VAL A 56 -7.71 -5.66 -6.17
N ASP A 57 -7.84 -5.05 -5.00
CA ASP A 57 -8.51 -5.65 -3.85
C ASP A 57 -9.98 -5.18 -3.82
N ALA A 58 -10.88 -6.04 -4.26
CA ALA A 58 -12.31 -5.74 -4.32
C ALA A 58 -12.99 -5.58 -2.94
N HIS A 59 -12.32 -5.98 -1.85
CA HIS A 59 -12.84 -5.87 -0.49
C HIS A 59 -11.74 -5.34 0.44
N PHE A 60 -11.09 -4.26 0.02
CA PHE A 60 -9.99 -3.67 0.74
C PHE A 60 -10.39 -3.31 2.17
N GLN A 61 -9.67 -3.84 3.15
CA GLN A 61 -9.87 -3.56 4.57
C GLN A 61 -8.55 -3.09 5.15
N HIS A 62 -8.55 -1.90 5.75
CA HIS A 62 -7.35 -1.34 6.35
C HIS A 62 -7.73 -0.30 7.42
N PRO A 63 -6.99 -0.18 8.55
CA PRO A 63 -7.27 0.83 9.58
C PRO A 63 -7.22 2.28 9.08
N VAL A 64 -6.56 2.53 7.94
CA VAL A 64 -6.51 3.87 7.33
C VAL A 64 -7.89 4.37 6.88
N LEU A 65 -8.80 3.47 6.51
CA LEU A 65 -10.08 3.82 5.89
C LEU A 65 -10.93 4.75 6.78
N ALA A 66 -10.91 4.53 8.09
CA ALA A 66 -11.62 5.40 9.04
C ALA A 66 -11.09 6.85 9.03
N GLN A 67 -9.80 7.06 8.79
CA GLN A 67 -9.23 8.40 8.64
C GLN A 67 -9.66 9.03 7.31
N LEU A 68 -9.75 8.24 6.24
CA LEU A 68 -10.15 8.71 4.91
C LEU A 68 -11.63 9.08 4.82
N GLU A 69 -12.49 8.32 5.49
CA GLU A 69 -13.91 8.66 5.61
C GLU A 69 -14.10 10.03 6.26
N ALA A 70 -13.33 10.32 7.31
CA ALA A 70 -13.39 11.57 8.06
C ALA A 70 -12.83 12.79 7.31
N LEU A 71 -12.11 12.61 6.20
CA LEU A 71 -11.61 13.72 5.40
C LEU A 71 -12.76 14.50 4.72
N PRO A 72 -12.65 15.82 4.57
CA PRO A 72 -13.58 16.59 3.76
C PRO A 72 -13.50 16.16 2.29
N VAL A 73 -14.59 16.38 1.56
CA VAL A 73 -14.63 16.26 0.08
C VAL A 73 -13.73 17.36 -0.51
N GLY A 74 -13.07 17.05 -1.63
CA GLY A 74 -12.03 17.88 -2.24
C GLY A 74 -10.60 17.40 -1.95
N TRP A 75 -9.63 18.28 -2.16
CA TRP A 75 -8.22 17.98 -1.93
C TRP A 75 -7.82 18.11 -0.46
N SER A 76 -7.21 17.07 0.09
CA SER A 76 -6.56 17.08 1.40
C SER A 76 -5.06 16.86 1.25
N GLN A 77 -4.25 17.87 1.56
CA GLN A 77 -2.79 17.71 1.61
C GLN A 77 -2.40 16.88 2.84
N LEU A 78 -1.53 15.90 2.65
CA LEU A 78 -1.13 14.96 3.69
C LEU A 78 0.35 15.12 4.02
N ALA A 79 0.69 14.96 5.31
CA ALA A 79 2.08 14.88 5.73
C ALA A 79 2.60 13.46 5.49
N SER A 80 3.72 13.33 4.81
CA SER A 80 4.40 12.06 4.54
C SER A 80 5.09 11.51 5.79
N LYS A 81 4.31 10.98 6.73
CA LYS A 81 4.77 10.45 8.02
C LYS A 81 3.89 9.30 8.50
N PRO A 82 4.39 8.41 9.39
CA PRO A 82 3.59 7.36 10.01
C PRO A 82 2.40 7.89 10.80
N GLY A 83 1.43 7.01 11.06
CA GLY A 83 0.26 7.26 11.90
C GLY A 83 -0.88 8.04 11.24
N GLY A 84 -0.60 8.81 10.19
CA GLY A 84 -1.59 9.56 9.41
C GLY A 84 -2.24 8.74 8.27
N PRO A 85 -3.05 9.40 7.44
CA PRO A 85 -3.72 8.79 6.29
C PRO A 85 -2.82 8.64 5.05
N ALA A 86 -1.55 9.05 5.13
CA ALA A 86 -0.59 8.90 4.05
C ALA A 86 -0.31 7.42 3.74
N LEU A 87 -0.25 7.08 2.45
CA LEU A 87 -0.07 5.70 2.02
C LEU A 87 1.41 5.37 1.83
N ASP A 88 1.76 4.17 2.25
CA ASP A 88 3.05 3.54 1.99
C ASP A 88 2.81 2.03 1.85
N PHE A 89 3.06 1.48 0.67
CA PHE A 89 2.75 0.09 0.34
C PHE A 89 3.50 -0.88 1.27
N ILE A 90 4.72 -0.51 1.66
CA ILE A 90 5.61 -1.33 2.48
C ILE A 90 5.37 -1.04 3.96
N ARG A 91 5.48 0.22 4.38
CA ARG A 91 5.51 0.61 5.79
C ARG A 91 4.13 0.67 6.42
N SER A 92 3.09 0.85 5.61
CA SER A 92 1.71 0.81 6.08
C SER A 92 1.07 -0.58 5.93
N ASN A 93 1.80 -1.62 5.49
CA ASN A 93 1.29 -2.99 5.30
C ASN A 93 -0.08 -3.01 4.57
N LEU A 94 -0.21 -2.22 3.49
CA LEU A 94 -1.50 -2.03 2.82
C LEU A 94 -2.04 -3.35 2.26
N PHE A 95 -1.18 -4.18 1.71
CA PHE A 95 -1.56 -5.47 1.14
C PHE A 95 -0.38 -6.44 1.16
N ASP A 96 -0.70 -7.70 0.87
CA ASP A 96 0.32 -8.72 0.59
C ASP A 96 0.83 -8.53 -0.84
N PRO A 97 2.10 -8.14 -1.03
CA PRO A 97 2.63 -7.82 -2.34
C PRO A 97 2.70 -9.01 -3.31
N ARG A 98 2.62 -10.25 -2.79
CA ARG A 98 2.51 -11.46 -3.62
C ARG A 98 1.19 -11.52 -4.40
N LYS A 99 0.20 -10.70 -4.03
CA LYS A 99 -1.07 -10.56 -4.74
C LYS A 99 -0.96 -9.62 -5.94
N MET A 100 0.11 -8.85 -6.07
CA MET A 100 0.34 -8.06 -7.28
C MET A 100 0.62 -9.00 -8.46
N ALA A 101 0.00 -8.70 -9.60
CA ALA A 101 0.22 -9.43 -10.83
C ALA A 101 0.90 -8.52 -11.86
N PRO A 102 1.90 -9.01 -12.61
CA PRO A 102 2.44 -8.27 -13.74
C PRO A 102 1.38 -8.19 -14.85
N LEU A 103 1.22 -7.02 -15.46
CA LEU A 103 0.46 -6.88 -16.70
C LEU A 103 1.40 -6.80 -17.89
N PRO A 104 1.31 -7.72 -18.87
CA PRO A 104 2.01 -7.55 -20.13
C PRO A 104 1.50 -6.32 -20.86
N LEU A 105 2.37 -5.66 -21.63
CA LEU A 105 2.03 -4.56 -22.52
C LEU A 105 1.04 -5.03 -23.60
N SER A 106 -0.26 -5.00 -23.29
CA SER A 106 -1.38 -5.22 -24.23
C SER A 106 -1.27 -6.54 -25.02
N ILE A 107 -1.92 -7.59 -24.51
CA ILE A 107 -2.20 -8.79 -25.31
C ILE A 107 -3.62 -8.70 -25.90
N ASN A 108 -3.80 -9.18 -27.13
CA ASN A 108 -5.12 -9.23 -27.76
C ASN A 108 -6.06 -10.15 -26.96
N GLY A 109 -7.22 -9.63 -26.57
CA GLY A 109 -8.28 -10.37 -25.88
C GLY A 109 -8.85 -9.53 -24.72
N PRO A 110 -10.07 -9.83 -24.26
CA PRO A 110 -10.69 -9.09 -23.16
C PRO A 110 -10.01 -9.37 -21.82
N ASP A 111 -10.06 -8.39 -20.92
CA ASP A 111 -9.61 -8.44 -19.53
C ASP A 111 -8.09 -8.60 -19.35
N ASN A 112 -7.32 -8.04 -20.28
CA ASN A 112 -5.90 -8.30 -20.45
C ASN A 112 -5.00 -7.07 -20.35
N ASP A 113 -5.56 -5.88 -20.18
CA ASP A 113 -4.78 -4.67 -19.96
C ASP A 113 -5.22 -3.87 -18.73
N LEU A 114 -4.36 -2.97 -18.27
CA LEU A 114 -4.62 -2.18 -17.08
C LEU A 114 -5.79 -1.18 -17.28
N ASN A 115 -6.03 -0.74 -18.52
CA ASN A 115 -7.18 0.11 -18.81
C ASN A 115 -8.45 -0.63 -18.42
N GLU A 116 -8.65 -1.86 -18.91
CA GLU A 116 -9.85 -2.65 -18.65
C GLU A 116 -10.04 -2.93 -17.15
N LYS A 117 -8.96 -3.31 -16.45
CA LYS A 117 -9.00 -3.58 -15.00
C LYS A 117 -9.43 -2.35 -14.21
N ILE A 118 -8.89 -1.17 -14.51
CA ILE A 118 -9.30 0.08 -13.83
C ILE A 118 -10.71 0.48 -14.29
N ASP A 119 -11.00 0.38 -15.58
CA ASP A 119 -12.23 0.85 -16.20
C ASP A 119 -13.47 0.16 -15.63
N GLN A 120 -13.40 -1.15 -15.39
CA GLN A 120 -14.52 -1.88 -14.78
C GLN A 120 -14.95 -1.25 -13.44
N HIS A 121 -14.00 -0.89 -12.59
CA HIS A 121 -14.27 -0.31 -11.28
C HIS A 121 -14.72 1.16 -11.37
N ILE A 122 -14.12 1.92 -12.28
CA ILE A 122 -14.50 3.31 -12.51
C ILE A 122 -15.89 3.41 -13.15
N GLN A 123 -16.24 2.55 -14.11
CA GLN A 123 -17.60 2.50 -14.66
C GLN A 123 -18.64 2.16 -13.59
N ARG A 124 -18.34 1.24 -12.68
CA ARG A 124 -19.21 0.96 -11.53
C ARG A 124 -19.39 2.23 -10.68
N ALA A 125 -18.31 2.93 -10.36
CA ALA A 125 -18.38 4.18 -9.58
C ALA A 125 -19.11 5.31 -10.32
N LEU A 126 -19.01 5.39 -11.65
CA LEU A 126 -19.78 6.34 -12.47
C LEU A 126 -21.29 6.03 -12.47
N SER A 127 -21.66 4.77 -12.27
CA SER A 127 -23.06 4.30 -12.31
C SER A 127 -23.73 4.29 -10.93
N ASP A 128 -22.99 4.62 -9.87
CA ASP A 128 -23.47 4.65 -8.48
C ASP A 128 -23.42 6.10 -7.98
N GLU A 129 -24.59 6.66 -7.66
CA GLU A 129 -24.72 8.07 -7.25
C GLU A 129 -24.01 8.38 -5.93
N ASN A 130 -23.80 7.37 -5.08
CA ASN A 130 -23.18 7.49 -3.77
C ASN A 130 -21.70 7.09 -3.76
N ALA A 131 -21.16 6.56 -4.86
CA ALA A 131 -19.77 6.14 -4.92
C ALA A 131 -18.80 7.32 -4.77
N VAL A 132 -17.78 7.12 -3.94
CA VAL A 132 -16.74 8.11 -3.64
C VAL A 132 -15.39 7.57 -4.10
N LEU A 133 -14.66 8.38 -4.87
CA LEU A 133 -13.31 8.11 -5.32
C LEU A 133 -12.30 8.86 -4.45
N TYR A 134 -11.23 8.14 -4.08
CA TYR A 134 -10.06 8.66 -3.40
C TYR A 134 -8.84 8.46 -4.29
N ALA A 135 -8.22 9.54 -4.76
CA ALA A 135 -6.99 9.48 -5.55
C ALA A 135 -5.81 10.04 -4.76
N PHE A 136 -4.85 9.16 -4.44
CA PHE A 136 -3.59 9.52 -3.78
C PHE A 136 -2.50 9.77 -4.82
N GLY A 137 -1.70 10.80 -4.59
CA GLY A 137 -0.59 11.17 -5.46
C GLY A 137 -0.18 12.61 -5.24
N GLU A 138 0.39 13.24 -6.26
CA GLU A 138 0.76 14.65 -6.24
C GLU A 138 -0.31 15.51 -6.93
N ARG A 139 -0.68 16.64 -6.31
CA ARG A 139 -1.58 17.61 -6.93
C ARG A 139 -0.82 18.52 -7.88
N TRP A 140 -1.40 18.77 -9.05
CA TRP A 140 -1.02 19.90 -9.90
C TRP A 140 -2.13 20.94 -9.98
N GLY A 141 -1.74 22.19 -10.26
CA GLY A 141 -2.67 23.32 -10.34
C GLY A 141 -3.24 23.72 -8.97
N PRO A 142 -4.31 24.53 -8.93
CA PRO A 142 -5.05 25.07 -10.08
C PRO A 142 -4.18 25.95 -11.00
N GLU A 143 -4.24 25.70 -12.31
CA GLU A 143 -3.52 26.43 -13.35
C GLU A 143 -4.37 27.62 -13.84
N ALA A 144 -4.11 28.82 -13.30
CA ALA A 144 -4.87 30.02 -13.63
C ALA A 144 -4.89 30.31 -15.15
N GLY A 145 -6.08 30.53 -15.71
CA GLY A 145 -6.26 30.86 -17.13
C GLY A 145 -5.98 29.73 -18.12
N LYS A 146 -5.62 28.54 -17.64
CA LYS A 146 -5.32 27.37 -18.49
C LYS A 146 -6.38 26.29 -18.27
N LYS A 147 -7.03 25.88 -19.36
CA LYS A 147 -8.01 24.79 -19.33
C LYS A 147 -7.34 23.43 -19.16
N ASP A 148 -8.03 22.50 -18.53
CA ASP A 148 -7.65 21.10 -18.59
C ASP A 148 -7.67 20.60 -20.05
N LYS A 149 -6.60 19.92 -20.45
CA LYS A 149 -6.40 19.46 -21.84
C LYS A 149 -7.23 18.23 -22.23
N ILE A 150 -7.84 17.52 -21.26
CA ILE A 150 -8.60 16.28 -21.51
C ILE A 150 -10.10 16.55 -21.42
N PHE A 151 -10.56 17.16 -20.32
CA PHE A 151 -11.97 17.38 -20.02
C PHE A 151 -12.40 18.85 -20.19
N GLY A 152 -11.48 19.79 -20.43
CA GLY A 152 -11.80 21.14 -20.88
C GLY A 152 -12.28 22.13 -19.81
N PHE A 153 -12.36 21.72 -18.54
CA PHE A 153 -12.73 22.60 -17.42
C PHE A 153 -11.63 23.64 -17.11
N LEU A 154 -12.00 24.72 -16.40
CA LEU A 154 -11.11 25.83 -16.05
C LEU A 154 -11.30 26.22 -14.58
N PRO A 155 -10.23 26.38 -13.78
CA PRO A 155 -8.82 26.16 -14.11
C PRO A 155 -8.48 24.66 -14.23
N GLY A 156 -7.44 24.33 -15.01
CA GLY A 156 -6.87 22.99 -15.03
C GLY A 156 -6.31 22.63 -13.66
N ASN A 157 -6.62 21.46 -13.14
CA ASN A 157 -6.35 21.05 -11.77
C ASN A 157 -6.46 19.52 -11.69
N GLY A 158 -5.70 18.87 -10.80
CA GLY A 158 -5.78 17.42 -10.72
C GLY A 158 -4.71 16.72 -9.91
N VAL A 159 -4.66 15.39 -10.03
CA VAL A 159 -3.76 14.50 -9.28
C VAL A 159 -3.06 13.51 -10.21
N HIS A 160 -1.73 13.44 -10.14
CA HIS A 160 -0.87 12.51 -10.88
C HIS A 160 -0.01 11.68 -9.91
N ASP A 161 0.95 10.90 -10.44
CA ASP A 161 1.83 10.03 -9.67
C ASP A 161 1.04 9.03 -8.80
N ILE A 162 -0.01 8.48 -9.40
CA ILE A 162 -0.92 7.51 -8.79
C ILE A 162 -0.34 6.10 -8.98
N HIS A 163 0.76 5.82 -8.29
CA HIS A 163 1.44 4.53 -8.19
C HIS A 163 2.40 4.54 -6.98
N MET A 164 3.09 3.44 -6.71
CA MET A 164 4.17 3.40 -5.71
C MET A 164 5.23 4.46 -6.03
N ASN A 165 5.49 5.39 -5.12
CA ASN A 165 6.38 6.56 -5.32
C ASN A 165 7.65 6.41 -4.49
N GLN A 166 8.20 5.21 -4.52
CA GLN A 166 9.41 4.82 -3.80
C GLN A 166 10.09 3.66 -4.53
N ALA A 167 11.31 3.36 -4.11
CA ALA A 167 12.13 2.29 -4.64
C ALA A 167 12.38 2.39 -6.16
N ASN A 168 12.38 3.60 -6.71
CA ASN A 168 12.58 3.83 -8.13
C ASN A 168 13.99 3.44 -8.59
N ALA A 169 14.07 2.96 -9.84
CA ALA A 169 15.33 2.66 -10.49
C ALA A 169 15.90 3.90 -11.23
N ALA A 170 17.21 3.90 -11.41
CA ALA A 170 17.94 4.84 -12.26
C ALA A 170 17.60 6.32 -11.96
N ASN A 171 17.33 7.11 -13.00
CA ASN A 171 17.11 8.56 -12.93
C ASN A 171 15.76 8.96 -12.31
N PHE A 172 15.00 8.03 -11.72
CA PHE A 172 13.76 8.34 -10.99
C PHE A 172 13.96 8.29 -9.47
N LYS A 173 15.15 7.90 -9.01
CA LYS A 173 15.49 7.83 -7.57
C LYS A 173 15.22 9.12 -6.81
N GLN A 174 15.40 10.28 -7.45
CA GLN A 174 15.16 11.54 -6.76
C GLN A 174 13.69 11.75 -6.37
N ASP A 175 12.75 11.02 -6.96
CA ASP A 175 11.31 11.16 -6.69
C ASP A 175 10.84 10.23 -5.56
N ASP A 176 11.71 9.33 -5.09
CA ASP A 176 11.46 8.45 -3.96
C ASP A 176 11.19 9.22 -2.66
N GLY A 177 10.33 8.65 -1.84
CA GLY A 177 10.03 9.14 -0.50
C GLY A 177 9.16 8.14 0.25
N VAL A 178 9.22 8.22 1.57
CA VAL A 178 8.38 7.39 2.46
C VAL A 178 7.01 8.03 2.64
N TYR A 179 5.95 7.23 2.81
CA TYR A 179 4.59 7.73 3.06
C TYR A 179 4.07 8.71 2.00
N GLN A 180 4.34 8.44 0.73
CA GLN A 180 3.87 9.25 -0.39
C GLN A 180 3.38 8.41 -1.58
N ASP A 181 3.04 7.14 -1.35
CA ASP A 181 2.58 6.28 -2.43
C ASP A 181 1.20 6.71 -2.93
N GLY A 182 1.04 6.61 -4.25
CA GLY A 182 -0.21 6.82 -4.94
C GLY A 182 -1.02 5.53 -5.06
N ALA A 183 -2.34 5.70 -5.08
CA ALA A 183 -3.32 4.63 -5.23
C ALA A 183 -4.69 5.22 -5.59
N LEU A 184 -5.59 4.37 -6.10
CA LEU A 184 -7.02 4.69 -6.14
C LEU A 184 -7.76 3.83 -5.12
N LEU A 185 -8.60 4.46 -4.31
CA LEU A 185 -9.62 3.74 -3.54
C LEU A 185 -11.01 4.18 -3.99
N LEU A 186 -11.95 3.24 -4.05
CA LEU A 186 -13.35 3.51 -4.29
C LEU A 186 -14.15 3.03 -3.08
N HIS A 187 -15.01 3.89 -2.56
CA HIS A 187 -15.95 3.54 -1.52
C HIS A 187 -17.36 3.50 -2.11
N PHE A 188 -18.07 2.39 -1.90
CA PHE A 188 -19.48 2.23 -2.22
C PHE A 188 -20.27 2.18 -0.90
N PRO A 189 -20.77 3.33 -0.39
CA PRO A 189 -21.31 3.43 0.96
C PRO A 189 -22.52 2.52 1.20
N ASP A 190 -23.38 2.37 0.20
CA ASP A 190 -24.60 1.55 0.28
C ASP A 190 -24.29 0.06 0.49
N GLN A 191 -23.12 -0.40 0.06
CA GLN A 191 -22.64 -1.77 0.31
C GLN A 191 -21.59 -1.84 1.42
N ASN A 192 -21.21 -0.70 2.02
CA ASN A 192 -20.06 -0.58 2.92
C ASN A 192 -18.81 -1.28 2.36
N GLN A 193 -18.57 -1.11 1.06
CA GLN A 193 -17.52 -1.81 0.32
C GLN A 193 -16.43 -0.84 -0.13
N TRP A 194 -15.20 -1.19 0.18
CA TRP A 194 -14.02 -0.50 -0.32
C TRP A 194 -13.30 -1.35 -1.35
N VAL A 195 -12.93 -0.72 -2.47
CA VAL A 195 -12.06 -1.31 -3.50
C VAL A 195 -10.74 -0.53 -3.49
N GLY A 196 -9.62 -1.24 -3.40
CA GLY A 196 -8.29 -0.66 -3.53
C GLY A 196 -7.62 -1.05 -4.84
N ILE A 197 -7.05 -0.09 -5.55
CA ILE A 197 -6.29 -0.29 -6.79
C ILE A 197 -4.88 0.27 -6.56
N PHE A 198 -3.90 -0.63 -6.58
CA PHE A 198 -2.50 -0.35 -6.27
C PHE A 198 -1.63 -0.69 -7.46
N LEU A 199 -0.71 0.21 -7.80
CA LEU A 199 0.15 0.11 -8.99
C LEU A 199 1.61 0.27 -8.59
N LYS A 200 2.48 -0.55 -9.16
CA LYS A 200 3.94 -0.50 -8.99
C LYS A 200 4.59 -0.72 -10.35
N PHE A 201 5.69 -0.04 -10.65
CA PHE A 201 6.46 -0.35 -11.86
C PHE A 201 7.33 -1.59 -11.62
N GLN A 202 7.46 -2.48 -12.61
CA GLN A 202 8.33 -3.67 -12.48
C GLN A 202 9.81 -3.32 -12.26
N SER A 203 10.23 -2.10 -12.62
CA SER A 203 11.57 -1.61 -12.34
C SER A 203 11.80 -1.22 -10.87
N GLN A 204 10.74 -1.00 -10.09
CA GLN A 204 10.80 -0.73 -8.66
C GLN A 204 10.99 -2.01 -7.86
N THR A 205 11.70 -1.92 -6.74
CA THR A 205 11.76 -3.02 -5.77
C THR A 205 10.72 -2.86 -4.68
N TRP A 206 10.30 -3.95 -4.07
CA TRP A 206 9.43 -3.92 -2.92
C TRP A 206 10.13 -3.43 -1.65
N HIS A 207 11.43 -3.70 -1.47
CA HIS A 207 12.16 -3.19 -0.31
C HIS A 207 12.78 -1.82 -0.60
N SER A 208 12.63 -0.89 0.35
CA SER A 208 13.21 0.45 0.29
C SER A 208 13.70 0.94 1.66
N ASP A 209 14.68 1.86 1.62
CA ASP A 209 15.27 2.46 2.81
C ASP A 209 14.23 3.23 3.64
N ASP A 210 14.24 3.02 4.95
CA ASP A 210 13.16 3.46 5.83
C ASP A 210 13.08 4.99 6.05
N GLN A 211 14.07 5.74 5.58
CA GLN A 211 14.14 7.20 5.70
C GLN A 211 13.94 7.90 4.36
N THR A 212 14.58 7.39 3.32
CA THR A 212 14.62 8.03 2.00
C THR A 212 13.61 7.46 1.03
N GLY A 213 13.09 6.25 1.27
CA GLY A 213 12.30 5.51 0.30
C GLY A 213 13.11 5.01 -0.89
N HIS A 214 14.44 5.18 -0.88
CA HIS A 214 15.28 4.70 -1.96
C HIS A 214 15.32 3.19 -2.01
N ARG A 215 15.42 2.65 -3.23
CA ARG A 215 15.72 1.24 -3.43
C ARG A 215 16.98 0.86 -2.65
N ILE A 216 16.92 -0.26 -1.93
CA ILE A 216 18.09 -0.84 -1.27
C ILE A 216 18.89 -1.61 -2.33
N GLU A 217 20.14 -1.19 -2.56
CA GLU A 217 21.06 -1.84 -3.50
C GLU A 217 21.77 -3.01 -2.80
N GLY A 218 21.36 -4.22 -3.17
CA GLY A 218 21.82 -5.49 -2.63
C GLY A 218 20.96 -6.59 -3.24
N GLY A 219 21.39 -7.86 -3.19
CA GLY A 219 20.57 -8.96 -3.66
C GLY A 219 19.39 -9.23 -2.73
N VAL A 220 18.60 -8.23 -2.34
CA VAL A 220 17.42 -8.40 -1.48
C VAL A 220 16.19 -8.57 -2.34
N SER A 221 15.64 -9.79 -2.30
CA SER A 221 14.41 -10.22 -2.96
C SER A 221 13.24 -9.56 -2.25
N GLY A 222 12.48 -8.78 -2.98
CA GLY A 222 11.09 -8.62 -2.62
C GLY A 222 10.27 -9.87 -3.00
N PRO A 223 8.95 -9.72 -3.06
CA PRO A 223 8.01 -10.77 -3.44
C PRO A 223 8.34 -11.33 -4.83
N PRO A 224 7.66 -12.41 -5.27
CA PRO A 224 7.69 -12.88 -6.64
C PRO A 224 7.70 -11.75 -7.70
N SER A 225 6.99 -10.64 -7.48
CA SER A 225 7.07 -9.44 -8.32
C SER A 225 8.48 -8.95 -8.69
N ASP A 226 9.46 -9.11 -7.80
CA ASP A 226 10.80 -8.53 -7.93
C ASP A 226 11.82 -9.44 -8.62
N ASN A 227 11.47 -10.71 -8.82
CA ASN A 227 12.22 -11.64 -9.67
C ASN A 227 11.44 -11.83 -10.99
N PRO A 228 12.05 -11.65 -12.17
CA PRO A 228 11.35 -11.89 -13.44
C PRO A 228 10.88 -13.35 -13.61
N ASN A 229 11.35 -14.31 -12.81
CA ASN A 229 10.89 -15.71 -12.77
C ASN A 229 10.87 -16.29 -11.34
N PRO A 230 9.87 -15.98 -10.52
CA PRO A 230 9.69 -16.62 -9.23
C PRO A 230 8.93 -17.94 -9.44
N PRO A 231 9.21 -18.98 -8.65
CA PRO A 231 8.30 -20.11 -8.55
C PRO A 231 6.92 -19.60 -8.10
N ASN A 232 5.89 -19.92 -8.89
CA ASN A 232 4.48 -19.67 -8.58
C ASN A 232 3.78 -21.04 -8.42
N PRO A 233 3.14 -21.33 -7.27
CA PRO A 233 3.00 -20.48 -6.09
C PRO A 233 4.33 -20.29 -5.34
N PHE A 234 4.45 -19.16 -4.62
CA PHE A 234 5.46 -19.01 -3.58
C PHE A 234 5.39 -20.22 -2.66
N GLU A 235 6.48 -20.97 -2.52
CA GLU A 235 6.57 -22.07 -1.56
C GLU A 235 6.98 -21.51 -0.19
N PRO A 236 6.05 -21.45 0.80
CA PRO A 236 6.42 -21.06 2.15
C PRO A 236 7.41 -22.09 2.73
N GLY A 237 8.50 -21.63 3.35
CA GLY A 237 9.46 -22.51 4.02
C GLY A 237 10.81 -22.71 3.32
N THR A 238 11.11 -21.97 2.23
CA THR A 238 12.50 -21.82 1.79
C THR A 238 13.31 -21.08 2.85
N THR A 239 14.58 -21.45 3.04
CA THR A 239 15.45 -20.77 4.02
C THR A 239 15.56 -19.29 3.66
N PRO A 240 15.09 -18.39 4.52
CA PRO A 240 15.24 -16.96 4.34
C PRO A 240 16.73 -16.66 4.36
N THR A 241 17.18 -15.96 3.34
CA THR A 241 18.54 -15.46 3.29
C THR A 241 18.53 -14.00 3.74
N PRO A 242 19.66 -13.42 4.15
CA PRO A 242 19.79 -11.96 4.24
C PRO A 242 19.31 -11.27 2.95
N GLU A 243 19.49 -11.97 1.83
CA GLU A 243 19.04 -11.65 0.47
C GLU A 243 17.54 -11.92 0.22
N ALA A 244 16.79 -12.56 1.11
CA ALA A 244 15.38 -12.91 0.92
C ALA A 244 14.66 -13.08 2.27
N PRO A 245 14.51 -11.99 3.06
CA PRO A 245 14.02 -12.08 4.42
C PRO A 245 12.51 -12.37 4.49
N ASP A 246 11.75 -12.12 3.41
CA ASP A 246 10.29 -12.20 3.40
C ASP A 246 9.80 -13.63 3.69
N GLY A 247 9.01 -13.77 4.75
CA GLY A 247 8.29 -15.00 5.06
C GLY A 247 8.99 -16.01 5.97
N ALA A 248 10.18 -15.69 6.47
CA ALA A 248 10.93 -16.44 7.48
C ALA A 248 10.11 -16.72 8.75
N VAL A 249 9.70 -15.61 9.35
CA VAL A 249 9.02 -15.53 10.62
C VAL A 249 7.77 -14.72 10.33
N ARG A 250 6.62 -15.35 10.54
CA ARG A 250 5.31 -14.76 10.22
C ARG A 250 4.63 -14.23 11.45
N ILE A 251 3.97 -13.09 11.34
CA ILE A 251 3.04 -12.61 12.35
C ILE A 251 1.71 -13.32 12.11
N VAL A 252 1.40 -14.33 12.93
CA VAL A 252 0.22 -15.19 12.72
C VAL A 252 -0.97 -14.82 13.61
N ALA A 253 -0.71 -14.15 14.75
CA ALA A 253 -1.77 -13.67 15.61
C ALA A 253 -1.33 -12.50 16.50
N ALA A 254 -2.28 -11.68 16.95
CA ALA A 254 -2.05 -10.65 17.96
C ALA A 254 -3.24 -10.52 18.92
N LEU A 255 -2.96 -10.44 20.23
CA LEU A 255 -3.94 -10.07 21.24
C LEU A 255 -3.87 -8.55 21.43
N VAL A 256 -4.83 -7.84 20.82
CA VAL A 256 -4.87 -6.37 20.74
C VAL A 256 -6.00 -5.74 21.58
N ASN A 257 -6.78 -6.58 22.26
CA ASN A 257 -7.89 -6.16 23.12
C ASN A 257 -7.96 -7.09 24.35
N PRO A 258 -6.93 -7.11 25.22
CA PRO A 258 -6.88 -8.01 26.37
C PRO A 258 -7.92 -7.62 27.44
N VAL A 259 -8.46 -8.62 28.16
CA VAL A 259 -9.48 -8.40 29.21
C VAL A 259 -8.90 -8.17 30.61
N LYS A 260 -7.61 -8.45 30.80
CA LYS A 260 -6.95 -8.35 32.11
C LYS A 260 -6.37 -6.95 32.28
N SER A 261 -6.38 -6.46 33.52
CA SER A 261 -5.68 -5.23 33.92
C SER A 261 -4.38 -5.58 34.68
N PRO A 262 -3.24 -4.95 34.37
CA PRO A 262 -3.04 -4.06 33.23
C PRO A 262 -3.25 -4.79 31.90
N GLU A 263 -3.70 -4.04 30.88
CA GLU A 263 -3.83 -4.58 29.52
C GLU A 263 -2.43 -4.97 29.03
N ILE A 264 -2.26 -6.23 28.65
CA ILE A 264 -1.01 -6.77 28.12
C ILE A 264 -1.27 -7.32 26.73
N GLU A 265 -0.81 -6.58 25.74
CA GLU A 265 -0.89 -6.95 24.33
C GLU A 265 0.21 -7.97 24.00
N THR A 266 -0.06 -8.86 23.06
CA THR A 266 0.92 -9.88 22.65
C THR A 266 0.90 -10.11 21.15
N VAL A 267 2.04 -10.43 20.56
CA VAL A 267 2.19 -10.86 19.16
C VAL A 267 2.67 -12.30 19.12
N THR A 268 2.12 -13.12 18.23
CA THR A 268 2.58 -14.50 18.00
C THR A 268 3.34 -14.57 16.69
N LEU A 269 4.60 -14.96 16.77
CA LEU A 269 5.52 -15.11 15.67
C LEU A 269 5.70 -16.61 15.36
N LEU A 270 5.58 -17.02 14.10
CA LEU A 270 5.80 -18.39 13.64
C LEU A 270 7.06 -18.45 12.80
N ASN A 271 8.06 -19.25 13.19
CA ASN A 271 9.18 -19.57 12.31
C ASN A 271 8.74 -20.65 11.32
N ALA A 272 8.53 -20.26 10.05
CA ALA A 272 8.06 -21.16 9.00
C ALA A 272 9.20 -21.97 8.35
N THR A 273 10.42 -21.91 8.89
CA THR A 273 11.62 -22.49 8.28
C THR A 273 12.05 -23.78 8.98
N ALA A 274 12.95 -24.53 8.33
CA ALA A 274 13.55 -25.73 8.89
C ALA A 274 14.75 -25.46 9.83
N GLN A 275 15.06 -24.19 10.14
CA GLN A 275 16.21 -23.81 10.97
C GLN A 275 15.76 -22.94 12.15
N THR A 276 16.53 -22.94 13.22
CA THR A 276 16.32 -21.99 14.32
C THR A 276 16.65 -20.57 13.87
N VAL A 277 15.76 -19.61 14.15
CA VAL A 277 15.98 -18.19 13.87
C VAL A 277 16.34 -17.47 15.17
N ASP A 278 17.52 -16.86 15.22
CA ASP A 278 17.93 -15.94 16.28
C ASP A 278 17.29 -14.57 16.07
N LEU A 279 16.65 -14.02 17.10
CA LEU A 279 15.98 -12.73 17.08
C LEU A 279 16.88 -11.58 17.55
N ALA A 280 18.17 -11.83 17.81
CA ALA A 280 19.13 -10.79 18.15
C ALA A 280 19.12 -9.65 17.11
N GLY A 281 18.83 -8.43 17.56
CA GLY A 281 18.75 -7.23 16.70
C GLY A 281 17.40 -7.04 15.98
N TRP A 282 16.52 -8.03 15.97
CA TRP A 282 15.18 -7.93 15.38
C TRP A 282 14.27 -7.03 16.21
N LYS A 283 13.23 -6.47 15.58
CA LYS A 283 12.31 -5.51 16.23
C LYS A 283 10.88 -5.72 15.78
N LEU A 284 9.94 -5.49 16.70
CA LEU A 284 8.54 -5.24 16.39
C LEU A 284 8.28 -3.73 16.37
N LEU A 285 7.55 -3.27 15.36
CA LEU A 285 7.10 -1.89 15.22
C LEU A 285 5.57 -1.83 15.22
N ASP A 286 5.01 -0.78 15.83
CA ASP A 286 3.60 -0.42 15.66
C ASP A 286 3.38 0.54 14.47
N ARG A 287 2.12 0.94 14.26
CA ARG A 287 1.70 1.90 13.22
C ARG A 287 2.47 3.22 13.25
N ASP A 288 2.86 3.68 14.43
CA ASP A 288 3.49 4.98 14.63
C ASP A 288 5.03 4.88 14.61
N LYS A 289 5.56 3.70 14.20
CA LYS A 289 6.97 3.32 14.20
C LYS A 289 7.62 3.30 15.59
N ASN A 290 6.85 3.22 16.67
CA ASN A 290 7.45 2.86 17.96
C ASN A 290 8.04 1.46 17.82
N ALA A 291 9.21 1.23 18.40
CA ALA A 291 9.95 -0.02 18.21
C ALA A 291 10.24 -0.70 19.54
N MET A 292 10.15 -2.03 19.53
CA MET A 292 10.52 -2.90 20.64
C MET A 292 11.50 -3.96 20.13
N PRO A 293 12.72 -4.05 20.71
CA PRO A 293 13.67 -5.11 20.34
C PRO A 293 13.15 -6.48 20.77
N LEU A 294 13.43 -7.48 19.94
CA LEU A 294 13.19 -8.89 20.24
C LEU A 294 14.42 -9.55 20.85
N GLN A 295 14.21 -10.66 21.54
CA GLN A 295 15.25 -11.45 22.18
C GLN A 295 14.93 -12.94 22.08
N GLY A 296 15.96 -13.77 22.20
CA GLY A 296 15.83 -15.23 22.14
C GLY A 296 15.85 -15.73 20.71
N ALA A 297 15.34 -16.95 20.52
CA ALA A 297 15.29 -17.61 19.24
C ALA A 297 13.98 -18.40 19.09
N ILE A 298 13.55 -18.62 17.85
CA ILE A 298 12.40 -19.45 17.52
C ILE A 298 12.93 -20.70 16.82
N ALA A 299 12.70 -21.87 17.41
CA ALA A 299 13.10 -23.14 16.80
C ALA A 299 12.35 -23.38 15.46
N ALA A 300 12.88 -24.27 14.63
CA ALA A 300 12.28 -24.62 13.35
C ALA A 300 10.81 -25.06 13.50
N GLY A 301 9.89 -24.44 12.74
CA GLY A 301 8.46 -24.75 12.78
C GLY A 301 7.70 -24.28 14.04
N GLU A 302 8.38 -23.72 15.04
CA GLU A 302 7.78 -23.33 16.31
C GLU A 302 7.22 -21.90 16.30
N ALA A 303 6.33 -21.62 17.25
CA ALA A 303 5.78 -20.30 17.46
C ALA A 303 6.25 -19.69 18.79
N LEU A 304 6.60 -18.41 18.78
CA LEU A 304 6.94 -17.61 19.94
C LEU A 304 5.86 -16.56 20.18
N ARG A 305 5.25 -16.59 21.38
CA ARG A 305 4.39 -15.51 21.84
C ARG A 305 5.21 -14.44 22.54
N VAL A 306 5.26 -13.25 21.96
CA VAL A 306 5.96 -12.08 22.45
C VAL A 306 4.98 -11.19 23.21
N THR A 307 5.30 -10.89 24.47
CA THR A 307 4.60 -9.85 25.23
C THR A 307 5.14 -8.48 24.83
N LEU A 308 4.25 -7.56 24.49
CA LEU A 308 4.65 -6.21 24.13
C LEU A 308 4.97 -5.37 25.35
N VAL A 309 5.95 -4.48 25.19
CA VAL A 309 6.29 -3.45 26.17
C VAL A 309 6.31 -2.08 25.49
N PRO A 310 6.02 -0.99 26.23
CA PRO A 310 6.14 0.36 25.70
C PRO A 310 7.54 0.61 25.10
N PRO A 311 7.64 1.42 24.03
CA PRO A 311 6.60 2.29 23.49
C PRO A 311 5.65 1.65 22.47
N VAL A 312 5.83 0.37 22.11
CA VAL A 312 4.94 -0.31 21.15
C VAL A 312 3.57 -0.54 21.78
N VAL A 313 2.52 -0.12 21.08
CA VAL A 313 1.13 -0.31 21.50
C VAL A 313 0.26 -0.78 20.33
N LEU A 314 -0.66 -1.71 20.61
CA LEU A 314 -1.60 -2.27 19.63
C LEU A 314 -3.04 -1.86 19.96
N PRO A 315 -3.50 -0.67 19.49
CA PRO A 315 -4.82 -0.18 19.85
C PRO A 315 -5.93 -1.11 19.34
N ASN A 316 -6.99 -1.28 20.14
CA ASN A 316 -8.22 -1.98 19.73
C ASN A 316 -9.08 -1.21 18.69
N LYS A 317 -8.55 -0.12 18.13
CA LYS A 317 -9.18 0.69 17.07
C LYS A 317 -8.67 0.35 15.67
N GLY A 318 -7.86 -0.69 15.57
CA GLY A 318 -7.13 -1.05 14.36
C GLY A 318 -5.71 -0.50 14.38
N GLY A 319 -4.79 -1.24 13.79
CA GLY A 319 -3.35 -0.97 13.88
C GLY A 319 -2.55 -1.76 12.85
N ILE A 320 -1.23 -1.60 12.96
CA ILE A 320 -0.23 -2.19 12.06
C ILE A 320 0.83 -2.81 12.95
N ILE A 321 1.31 -3.99 12.59
CA ILE A 321 2.41 -4.70 13.25
C ILE A 321 3.44 -5.03 12.19
N THR A 322 4.67 -4.57 12.37
CA THR A 322 5.76 -4.82 11.44
C THR A 322 6.91 -5.52 12.15
N LEU A 323 7.46 -6.56 11.53
CA LEU A 323 8.63 -7.29 12.00
C LEU A 323 9.83 -6.92 11.14
N LEU A 324 10.88 -6.41 11.77
CA LEU A 324 12.15 -6.11 11.12
C LEU A 324 13.23 -7.08 11.60
N ASN A 325 14.13 -7.49 10.69
CA ASN A 325 15.33 -8.25 11.03
C ASN A 325 16.44 -7.33 11.60
N ALA A 326 17.61 -7.91 11.90
CA ALA A 326 18.77 -7.19 12.42
C ALA A 326 19.33 -6.11 11.48
N ASP A 327 19.14 -6.26 10.17
CA ASP A 327 19.55 -5.31 9.14
C ASP A 327 18.53 -4.18 8.94
N GLY A 328 17.41 -4.21 9.66
CA GLY A 328 16.31 -3.25 9.52
C GLY A 328 15.39 -3.52 8.33
N LEU A 329 15.55 -4.66 7.65
CA LEU A 329 14.67 -5.07 6.56
C LEU A 329 13.38 -5.66 7.11
N ARG A 330 12.26 -5.39 6.43
CA ARG A 330 10.97 -5.99 6.77
C ARG A 330 11.00 -7.48 6.47
N VAL A 331 10.55 -8.28 7.42
CA VAL A 331 10.41 -9.75 7.33
C VAL A 331 8.96 -10.16 7.16
N ASP A 332 8.07 -9.50 7.91
CA ASP A 332 6.63 -9.64 7.78
C ASP A 332 5.95 -8.36 8.28
N GLY A 333 4.70 -8.17 7.89
CA GLY A 333 3.89 -7.08 8.39
C GLY A 333 2.42 -7.31 8.12
N VAL A 334 1.59 -7.01 9.11
CA VAL A 334 0.14 -7.19 9.07
C VAL A 334 -0.55 -5.90 9.51
N SER A 335 -1.81 -5.75 9.09
CA SER A 335 -2.70 -4.70 9.57
C SER A 335 -4.00 -5.33 10.08
N TYR A 336 -4.67 -4.67 11.00
CA TYR A 336 -5.97 -5.09 11.50
C TYR A 336 -6.90 -3.90 11.68
N THR A 337 -8.19 -4.12 11.48
CA THR A 337 -9.23 -3.10 11.63
C THR A 337 -9.81 -3.08 13.04
N LYS A 338 -10.54 -2.01 13.39
CA LYS A 338 -11.35 -1.95 14.61
C LYS A 338 -12.33 -3.12 14.72
N ALA A 339 -12.92 -3.55 13.60
CA ALA A 339 -13.86 -4.67 13.57
C ALA A 339 -13.17 -5.99 13.91
N GLN A 340 -11.95 -6.23 13.42
CA GLN A 340 -11.17 -7.42 13.79
C GLN A 340 -10.74 -7.40 15.26
N ALA A 341 -10.46 -6.22 15.82
CA ALA A 341 -10.08 -6.03 17.22
C ALA A 341 -11.27 -6.00 18.20
N SER A 342 -12.51 -6.14 17.74
CA SER A 342 -13.69 -5.81 18.55
C SER A 342 -13.98 -6.79 19.69
N ASN A 343 -13.46 -8.02 19.64
CA ASN A 343 -13.78 -9.09 20.58
C ASN A 343 -12.74 -9.17 21.72
N PRO A 344 -13.07 -8.72 22.95
CA PRO A 344 -12.10 -8.70 24.04
C PRO A 344 -11.63 -10.10 24.43
N GLY A 345 -10.32 -10.26 24.60
CA GLY A 345 -9.67 -11.50 25.01
C GLY A 345 -9.39 -12.48 23.86
N TYR A 346 -9.88 -12.20 22.65
CA TYR A 346 -9.60 -13.00 21.46
C TYR A 346 -8.40 -12.42 20.70
N SER A 347 -7.54 -13.30 20.20
CA SER A 347 -6.48 -12.88 19.28
C SER A 347 -7.06 -12.65 17.89
N VAL A 348 -6.62 -11.57 17.24
CA VAL A 348 -6.73 -11.41 15.78
C VAL A 348 -5.78 -12.40 15.13
N THR A 349 -6.22 -13.07 14.06
CA THR A 349 -5.43 -14.04 13.27
C THR A 349 -5.21 -13.51 11.86
N PHE A 350 -4.06 -13.81 11.25
CA PHE A 350 -3.62 -13.26 9.96
C PHE A 350 -3.34 -14.32 8.91
#